data_AF-A0AAW1KC84-F1
#
_entry.id   AF-A0AAW1KC84-F1
#
_cell.length_a   1.000
_cell.length_b   1.000
_cell.length_c   1.000
_cell.angle_alpha   90.00
_cell.angle_beta   90.00
_cell.angle_gamma   90.00
#
_symmetry.space_group_name_H-M   'P 1'
#
loop_
_entity.id
_entity.type
_entity.pdbx_description
1 polymer ?
#
loop_
_entity_poly.entity_id
_entity_poly.type
_entity_poly.pdbx_seq_one_letter_code
_entity_poly.pdbx_strand_id
1 'polypeptide(L)'
;MDEAKIKPKHMAKTLQLCCPQLQTSFLINPLKIVKPSSQTQRKSHIFLTRAMRAVVQRVSSASVEVDGQIVSEIGPGLLVLVGILHSDSDSDSDYICRKVLNMRLFPNEKTDKSWDQNVMQRNYEVLLVSQFTLYGILKGNKPDFHVAMPPQRAKPFYESLVDKFRKSYKSDMIKDGIFGAMMKVNLVNDGPVTMQLESPQPSKSKNDAEEK
;
A
#
# COMPACT_ATOMS: atom_id res chain seq x y z
N MET A 1 44.75 28.81 -22.62
CA MET A 1 44.83 30.26 -22.84
C MET A 1 43.57 30.62 -23.61
N ASP A 2 42.56 31.31 -23.09
CA ASP A 2 42.36 32.00 -21.83
C ASP A 2 40.85 32.04 -21.53
N GLU A 3 40.51 32.08 -20.24
CA GLU A 3 39.17 32.31 -19.74
C GLU A 3 38.70 33.74 -20.01
N ALA A 4 37.48 33.91 -20.52
CA ALA A 4 36.80 35.21 -20.57
C ALA A 4 35.70 35.28 -19.50
N LYS A 5 36.00 36.00 -18.41
CA LYS A 5 35.03 36.49 -17.41
C LYS A 5 34.25 37.68 -17.97
N ILE A 6 32.91 37.66 -17.86
CA ILE A 6 32.07 38.87 -17.97
C ILE A 6 31.01 38.85 -16.87
N LYS A 7 31.04 39.88 -16.00
CA LYS A 7 30.06 40.17 -14.93
C LYS A 7 28.84 40.92 -15.51
N PRO A 8 27.61 40.73 -14.98
CA PRO A 8 26.49 41.61 -15.28
C PRO A 8 26.37 42.77 -14.25
N LYS A 9 26.19 43.99 -14.78
CA LYS A 9 25.80 45.20 -14.04
C LYS A 9 24.28 45.33 -14.03
N HIS A 10 23.74 45.71 -12.87
CA HIS A 10 22.35 46.14 -12.66
C HIS A 10 21.97 47.35 -13.52
N MET A 11 20.72 47.39 -13.98
CA MET A 11 19.97 48.64 -14.15
C MET A 11 18.50 48.45 -13.80
N ALA A 12 18.08 49.19 -12.78
CA ALA A 12 16.70 49.42 -12.40
C ALA A 12 16.09 50.56 -13.22
N LYS A 13 14.81 50.45 -13.56
CA LYS A 13 13.89 51.54 -13.95
C LYS A 13 12.59 51.29 -13.19
N THR A 14 12.30 52.07 -12.15
CA THR A 14 11.46 53.28 -12.16
C THR A 14 10.02 53.02 -12.57
N LEU A 15 9.11 53.08 -11.60
CA LEU A 15 7.81 53.74 -11.78
C LEU A 15 7.32 54.24 -10.43
N GLN A 16 7.08 55.55 -10.42
CA GLN A 16 6.74 56.41 -9.31
C GLN A 16 5.31 56.88 -9.56
N LEU A 17 4.45 56.79 -8.55
CA LEU A 17 3.15 57.44 -8.54
C LEU A 17 2.91 58.11 -7.17
N CYS A 18 2.61 59.40 -7.26
CA CYS A 18 2.05 60.32 -6.25
C CYS A 18 0.89 59.70 -5.44
N CYS A 19 0.46 60.13 -4.26
CA CYS A 19 0.51 61.39 -3.50
C CYS A 19 0.09 61.07 -2.02
N PRO A 20 -0.16 62.03 -1.08
CA PRO A 20 0.42 62.02 0.26
C PRO A 20 -0.62 61.87 1.40
N GLN A 21 -0.15 62.09 2.63
CA GLN A 21 -0.88 62.27 3.91
C GLN A 21 -1.05 61.03 4.78
N LEU A 22 -0.21 60.94 5.82
CA LEU A 22 -0.63 61.04 7.22
C LEU A 22 0.60 60.86 8.11
N GLN A 23 1.01 61.93 8.78
CA GLN A 23 1.91 61.85 9.93
C GLN A 23 1.14 61.25 11.10
N THR A 24 1.60 60.13 11.63
CA THR A 24 1.47 59.84 13.06
C THR A 24 2.68 59.03 13.54
N SER A 25 3.34 59.60 14.54
CA SER A 25 4.42 59.06 15.33
C SER A 25 4.06 57.72 15.95
N PHE A 26 4.78 56.65 15.61
CA PHE A 26 4.77 55.40 16.37
C PHE A 26 5.92 55.39 17.37
N LEU A 27 5.57 55.43 18.65
CA LEU A 27 6.43 55.08 19.77
C LEU A 27 6.92 53.64 19.59
N ILE A 28 8.24 53.48 19.63
CA ILE A 28 8.93 52.20 19.67
C ILE A 28 8.63 51.57 21.04
N ASN A 29 7.92 50.44 21.05
CA ASN A 29 7.83 49.57 22.23
C ASN A 29 8.67 48.30 21.96
N PRO A 30 9.58 47.91 22.86
CA PRO A 30 10.50 46.81 22.62
C PRO A 30 9.75 45.46 22.58
N LEU A 31 10.16 44.63 21.63
CA LEU A 31 9.72 43.26 21.40
C LEU A 31 9.64 42.46 22.72
N LYS A 32 8.44 42.01 23.08
CA LYS A 32 8.30 40.82 23.95
C LYS A 32 8.66 39.61 23.11
N ILE A 33 9.77 38.96 23.46
CA ILE A 33 10.12 37.63 22.98
C ILE A 33 9.07 36.66 23.53
N VAL A 34 8.08 36.34 22.71
CA VAL A 34 7.14 35.24 22.97
C VAL A 34 7.94 33.95 22.76
N LYS A 35 8.25 33.24 23.85
CA LYS A 35 8.75 31.86 23.77
C LYS A 35 7.72 31.05 22.98
N PRO A 36 8.10 30.29 21.93
CA PRO A 36 7.15 29.43 21.25
C PRO A 36 6.61 28.42 22.27
N SER A 37 5.31 28.53 22.54
CA SER A 37 4.51 27.54 23.23
C SER A 37 4.78 26.18 22.60
N SER A 38 5.04 25.19 23.46
CA SER A 38 5.24 23.77 23.17
C SER A 38 4.75 23.38 21.78
N GLN A 39 5.70 23.21 20.85
CA GLN A 39 5.42 22.60 19.57
C GLN A 39 4.82 21.22 19.83
N THR A 40 3.53 21.07 19.56
CA THR A 40 2.89 19.78 19.35
C THR A 40 3.67 19.10 18.23
N GLN A 41 4.60 18.23 18.61
CA GLN A 41 5.18 17.26 17.69
C GLN A 41 4.01 16.43 17.17
N ARG A 42 3.50 16.79 15.98
CA ARG A 42 2.71 15.85 15.18
C ARG A 42 3.65 14.72 14.84
N LYS A 43 3.69 13.70 15.70
CA LYS A 43 4.27 12.41 15.41
C LYS A 43 3.65 11.97 14.09
N SER A 44 4.43 12.04 13.02
CA SER A 44 4.11 11.39 11.76
C SER A 44 3.73 9.97 12.13
N HIS A 45 2.45 9.64 11.99
CA HIS A 45 1.97 8.27 12.09
C HIS A 45 2.56 7.52 10.90
N ILE A 46 3.83 7.16 11.00
CA ILE A 46 4.33 5.97 10.32
C ILE A 46 3.61 4.86 11.06
N PHE A 47 2.42 4.52 10.56
CA PHE A 47 1.72 3.31 10.93
C PHE A 47 2.69 2.17 10.64
N LEU A 48 3.38 1.67 11.67
CA LEU A 48 3.82 0.28 11.67
C LEU A 48 2.53 -0.55 11.76
N THR A 49 1.82 -0.66 10.63
CA THR A 49 0.63 -1.49 10.52
C THR A 49 1.06 -2.94 10.74
N ARG A 50 0.57 -3.52 11.84
CA ARG A 50 0.80 -4.89 12.27
C ARG A 50 -0.34 -5.78 11.77
N ALA A 51 -0.60 -5.78 10.47
CA ALA A 51 -1.71 -6.51 9.86
C ALA A 51 -1.25 -7.36 8.68
N MET A 52 -2.06 -8.34 8.31
CA MET A 52 -1.93 -9.09 7.06
C MET A 52 -2.01 -8.14 5.89
N ARG A 53 -1.13 -8.31 4.91
CA ARG A 53 -1.05 -7.45 3.72
C ARG A 53 -1.33 -8.23 2.46
N ALA A 54 -2.01 -7.62 1.51
CA ALA A 54 -2.10 -8.15 0.17
C ALA A 54 -1.92 -7.05 -0.88
N VAL A 55 -1.21 -7.37 -1.96
CA VAL A 55 -1.19 -6.58 -3.19
C VAL A 55 -1.99 -7.35 -4.22
N VAL A 56 -3.10 -6.77 -4.65
CA VAL A 56 -4.04 -7.36 -5.60
C VAL A 56 -3.89 -6.65 -6.93
N GLN A 57 -3.63 -7.40 -7.98
CA GLN A 57 -3.42 -6.88 -9.33
C GLN A 57 -4.45 -7.50 -10.27
N ARG A 58 -5.14 -6.66 -11.04
CA ARG A 58 -6.02 -7.15 -12.10
C ARG A 58 -5.19 -7.56 -13.30
N VAL A 59 -5.39 -8.79 -13.76
CA VAL A 59 -4.58 -9.38 -14.83
C VAL A 59 -5.45 -9.96 -15.93
N SER A 60 -4.98 -9.88 -17.18
CA SER A 60 -5.55 -10.66 -18.28
C SER A 60 -5.02 -12.09 -18.30
N SER A 61 -3.84 -12.31 -17.74
CA SER A 61 -3.24 -13.62 -17.49
C SER A 61 -2.11 -13.50 -16.46
N ALA A 62 -1.88 -14.54 -15.66
CA ALA A 62 -0.71 -14.65 -14.80
C ALA A 62 -0.28 -16.12 -14.62
N SER A 63 1.01 -16.35 -14.39
CA SER A 63 1.54 -17.68 -14.15
C SER A 63 2.72 -17.68 -13.20
N VAL A 64 2.96 -18.83 -12.60
CA VAL A 64 4.12 -19.11 -11.74
C VAL A 64 4.96 -20.20 -12.38
N GLU A 65 6.26 -19.94 -12.49
CA GLU A 65 7.27 -20.88 -12.97
C GLU A 65 8.26 -21.19 -11.85
N VAL A 66 8.61 -22.47 -11.71
CA VAL A 66 9.68 -22.97 -10.84
C VAL A 66 10.60 -23.84 -11.69
N ASP A 67 11.90 -23.61 -11.64
CA ASP A 67 12.91 -24.37 -12.39
C ASP A 67 12.62 -24.52 -13.89
N GLY A 68 12.09 -23.47 -14.54
CA GLY A 68 11.78 -23.49 -15.96
C GLY A 68 10.41 -24.06 -16.32
N GLN A 69 9.64 -24.55 -15.35
CA GLN A 69 8.34 -25.21 -15.57
C GLN A 69 7.19 -24.40 -14.98
N ILE A 70 6.12 -24.24 -15.75
CA ILE A 70 4.88 -23.61 -15.27
C ILE A 70 4.22 -24.57 -14.29
N VAL A 71 4.11 -24.14 -13.04
CA VAL A 71 3.46 -24.92 -11.96
C VAL A 71 2.02 -24.49 -11.73
N SER A 72 1.65 -23.30 -12.19
CA SER A 72 0.35 -22.69 -11.96
C SER A 72 0.12 -21.55 -12.94
N GLU A 73 -1.09 -21.45 -13.48
CA GLU A 73 -1.48 -20.36 -14.39
C GLU A 73 -2.96 -20.04 -14.28
N ILE A 74 -3.29 -18.79 -14.61
CA ILE A 74 -4.64 -18.25 -14.70
C ILE A 74 -4.80 -17.40 -15.97
N GLY A 75 -6.01 -17.40 -16.51
CA GLY A 75 -6.49 -16.44 -17.48
C GLY A 75 -6.89 -15.11 -16.83
N PRO A 76 -7.97 -14.44 -17.31
CA PRO A 76 -8.43 -13.19 -16.74
C PRO A 76 -8.81 -13.35 -15.27
N GLY A 77 -8.36 -12.41 -14.43
CA GLY A 77 -8.58 -12.54 -13.00
C GLY A 77 -7.71 -11.63 -12.14
N LEU A 78 -7.32 -12.15 -10.98
CA LEU A 78 -6.53 -11.44 -9.98
C LEU A 78 -5.25 -12.21 -9.63
N LEU A 79 -4.11 -11.55 -9.74
CA LEU A 79 -2.88 -11.98 -9.07
C LEU A 79 -2.84 -11.33 -7.69
N VAL A 80 -2.61 -12.13 -6.65
CA VAL A 80 -2.64 -11.67 -5.25
C VAL A 80 -1.36 -12.08 -4.55
N LEU A 81 -0.51 -11.10 -4.28
CA LEU A 81 0.68 -11.28 -3.44
C LEU A 81 0.25 -11.12 -1.97
N VAL A 82 0.41 -12.16 -1.16
CA VAL A 82 -0.03 -12.17 0.24
C VAL A 82 1.16 -12.18 1.20
N GLY A 83 1.24 -11.17 2.06
CA GLY A 83 2.16 -11.11 3.18
C GLY A 83 1.44 -11.52 4.45
N ILE A 84 2.05 -12.43 5.22
CA ILE A 84 1.59 -12.85 6.55
C ILE A 84 2.55 -12.32 7.62
N LEU A 85 2.04 -11.57 8.59
CA LEU A 85 2.75 -11.04 9.74
C LEU A 85 2.83 -12.07 10.87
N HIS A 86 3.85 -12.00 11.73
CA HIS A 86 4.02 -12.94 12.84
C HIS A 86 2.85 -13.04 13.83
N SER A 87 2.00 -12.00 13.89
CA SER A 87 0.85 -11.87 14.81
C SER A 87 -0.50 -12.01 14.11
N ASP A 88 -0.52 -12.33 12.82
CA ASP A 88 -1.76 -12.54 12.09
C ASP A 88 -2.52 -13.75 12.66
N SER A 89 -3.83 -13.64 12.62
CA SER A 89 -4.79 -14.62 13.10
C SER A 89 -5.71 -15.08 11.98
N ASP A 90 -6.54 -16.07 12.27
CA ASP A 90 -7.51 -16.59 11.32
C ASP A 90 -8.50 -15.51 10.83
N SER A 91 -8.83 -14.54 11.70
CA SER A 91 -9.73 -13.44 11.34
C SER A 91 -9.15 -12.47 10.31
N ASP A 92 -7.82 -12.33 10.28
CA ASP A 92 -7.11 -11.55 9.26
C ASP A 92 -7.22 -12.23 7.89
N SER A 93 -7.07 -13.55 7.86
CA SER A 93 -7.25 -14.38 6.66
C SER A 93 -8.67 -14.24 6.12
N ASP A 94 -9.68 -14.32 6.99
CA ASP A 94 -11.09 -14.17 6.61
C ASP A 94 -11.38 -12.78 6.03
N TYR A 95 -10.79 -11.73 6.61
CA TYR A 95 -10.91 -10.38 6.08
C TYR A 95 -10.32 -10.27 4.67
N ILE A 96 -9.08 -10.73 4.47
CA ILE A 96 -8.40 -10.64 3.18
C ILE A 96 -9.14 -11.47 2.13
N CYS A 97 -9.50 -12.71 2.44
CA CYS A 97 -10.27 -13.59 1.55
C CYS A 97 -11.57 -12.90 1.08
N ARG A 98 -12.39 -12.45 2.04
CA ARG A 98 -13.64 -11.76 1.74
C ARG A 98 -13.42 -10.49 0.93
N LYS A 99 -12.42 -9.68 1.26
CA LYS A 99 -12.14 -8.44 0.53
C LYS A 99 -11.71 -8.71 -0.90
N VAL A 100 -10.74 -9.59 -1.12
CA VAL A 100 -10.25 -9.95 -2.45
C VAL A 100 -11.39 -10.42 -3.35
N LEU A 101 -12.19 -11.38 -2.87
CA LEU A 101 -13.27 -11.97 -3.68
C LEU A 101 -14.40 -10.98 -4.00
N ASN A 102 -14.67 -10.00 -3.13
CA ASN A 102 -15.80 -9.09 -3.27
C ASN A 102 -15.43 -7.70 -3.82
N MET A 103 -14.14 -7.38 -4.00
CA MET A 103 -13.75 -6.10 -4.60
C MET A 103 -14.24 -5.99 -6.04
N ARG A 104 -14.88 -4.87 -6.36
CA ARG A 104 -15.50 -4.59 -7.66
C ARG A 104 -14.48 -3.96 -8.59
N LEU A 105 -13.54 -4.76 -9.11
CA LEU A 105 -12.41 -4.31 -9.93
C LEU A 105 -12.63 -4.42 -11.44
N PHE A 106 -13.75 -5.02 -11.85
CA PHE A 106 -14.04 -5.29 -13.26
C PHE A 106 -15.19 -4.40 -13.75
N PRO A 107 -15.14 -3.97 -15.02
CA PRO A 107 -16.25 -3.24 -15.62
C PRO A 107 -17.46 -4.16 -15.81
N ASN A 108 -18.64 -3.55 -15.89
CA ASN A 108 -19.86 -4.21 -16.30
C ASN A 108 -20.18 -3.82 -17.74
N GLU A 109 -19.98 -4.75 -18.67
CA GLU A 109 -20.19 -4.53 -20.12
C GLU A 109 -21.65 -4.18 -20.47
N LYS A 110 -22.62 -4.55 -19.63
CA LYS A 110 -24.04 -4.24 -19.87
C LYS A 110 -24.43 -2.84 -19.42
N THR A 111 -23.74 -2.28 -18.42
CA THR A 111 -24.09 -0.99 -17.81
C THR A 111 -23.04 0.09 -18.02
N ASP A 112 -21.93 -0.25 -18.66
CA ASP A 112 -20.76 0.59 -18.91
C ASP A 112 -20.11 1.19 -17.63
N LYS A 113 -20.37 0.60 -16.46
CA LYS A 113 -19.77 1.02 -15.19
C LYS A 113 -18.42 0.36 -14.98
N SER A 114 -17.37 1.15 -14.75
CA SER A 114 -15.98 0.66 -14.65
C SER A 114 -15.62 -0.11 -13.36
N TRP A 115 -16.32 0.14 -12.25
CA TRP A 115 -16.04 -0.44 -10.92
C TRP A 115 -17.25 -1.15 -10.34
N ASP A 116 -17.66 -2.25 -11.00
CA ASP A 116 -19.01 -2.79 -10.79
C ASP A 116 -19.07 -4.29 -10.54
N GLN A 117 -18.17 -5.07 -11.13
CA GLN A 117 -18.17 -6.53 -10.98
C GLN A 117 -16.94 -6.98 -10.20
N ASN A 118 -17.11 -7.97 -9.34
CA ASN A 118 -16.01 -8.67 -8.66
C ASN A 118 -15.57 -9.91 -9.43
N VAL A 119 -14.47 -10.54 -8.99
CA VAL A 119 -13.88 -11.70 -9.67
C VAL A 119 -14.85 -12.87 -9.79
N MET A 120 -15.69 -13.07 -8.77
CA MET A 120 -16.67 -14.16 -8.73
C MET A 120 -17.79 -13.95 -9.75
N GLN A 121 -18.30 -12.71 -9.86
CA GLN A 121 -19.37 -12.36 -10.81
C GLN A 121 -18.92 -12.47 -12.27
N ARG A 122 -17.62 -12.25 -12.54
CA ARG A 122 -17.02 -12.43 -13.86
C ARG A 122 -16.66 -13.89 -14.17
N ASN A 123 -16.78 -14.78 -13.19
CA ASN A 123 -16.30 -16.16 -13.28
C ASN A 123 -14.81 -16.24 -13.66
N TYR A 124 -14.01 -15.38 -13.05
CA TYR A 124 -12.57 -15.22 -13.31
C TYR A 124 -11.74 -15.88 -12.21
N GLU A 125 -10.46 -16.06 -12.49
CA GLU A 125 -9.57 -16.83 -11.64
C GLU A 125 -8.79 -15.97 -10.64
N VAL A 126 -8.25 -16.59 -9.59
CA VAL A 126 -7.38 -15.94 -8.60
C VAL A 126 -6.12 -16.76 -8.43
N LEU A 127 -4.95 -16.13 -8.59
CA LEU A 127 -3.65 -16.72 -8.33
C LEU A 127 -3.05 -16.12 -7.06
N LEU A 128 -2.93 -16.93 -6.01
CA LEU A 128 -2.34 -16.57 -4.74
C LEU A 128 -0.83 -16.87 -4.73
N VAL A 129 -0.01 -15.92 -4.30
CA VAL A 129 1.43 -16.10 -4.14
C VAL A 129 1.87 -15.54 -2.79
N SER A 130 2.53 -16.36 -1.97
CA SER A 130 3.11 -15.92 -0.70
C SER A 130 4.24 -14.91 -0.93
N GLN A 131 4.16 -13.73 -0.31
CA GLN A 131 5.09 -12.62 -0.50
C GLN A 131 5.46 -11.95 0.84
N PHE A 132 6.40 -12.54 1.59
CA PHE A 132 6.84 -11.99 2.88
C PHE A 132 7.51 -10.61 2.75
N THR A 133 8.03 -10.26 1.57
CA THR A 133 8.72 -8.98 1.35
C THR A 133 7.80 -7.77 1.40
N LEU A 134 6.47 -7.96 1.43
CA LEU A 134 5.51 -6.87 1.71
C LEU A 134 5.71 -6.24 3.10
N TYR A 135 6.51 -6.87 3.95
CA TYR A 135 6.95 -6.35 5.25
C TYR A 135 8.39 -5.83 5.27
N GLY A 136 8.97 -5.54 4.10
CA GLY A 136 10.30 -4.95 4.01
C GLY A 136 10.36 -3.60 4.70
N ILE A 137 11.13 -3.52 5.79
CA ILE A 137 11.50 -2.28 6.47
C ILE A 137 12.91 -1.92 6.03
N LEU A 138 13.10 -0.74 5.46
CA LEU A 138 14.42 -0.32 5.00
C LEU A 138 15.24 0.27 6.16
N LYS A 139 16.39 -0.35 6.45
CA LYS A 139 17.45 0.21 7.31
C LYS A 139 18.57 0.70 6.39
N GLY A 140 18.54 1.99 6.04
CA GLY A 140 19.28 2.50 4.89
C GLY A 140 18.71 1.92 3.59
N ASN A 141 19.55 1.28 2.77
CA ASN A 141 19.12 0.61 1.53
C ASN A 141 18.91 -0.91 1.70
N LYS A 142 19.18 -1.47 2.89
CA LYS A 142 19.01 -2.90 3.15
C LYS A 142 17.59 -3.17 3.67
N PRO A 143 16.82 -4.06 3.03
CA PRO A 143 15.53 -4.47 3.56
C PRO A 143 15.69 -5.43 4.73
N ASP A 144 14.83 -5.27 5.73
CA ASP A 144 14.69 -6.08 6.92
C ASP A 144 13.25 -6.60 6.99
N PHE A 145 13.09 -7.90 7.22
CA PHE A 145 11.80 -8.59 7.19
C PHE A 145 11.43 -9.23 8.55
N HIS A 146 12.06 -8.80 9.65
CA HIS A 146 11.90 -9.41 10.98
C HIS A 146 10.45 -9.49 11.49
N VAL A 147 9.54 -8.67 10.94
CA VAL A 147 8.13 -8.67 11.35
C VAL A 147 7.28 -9.73 10.61
N ALA A 148 7.75 -10.27 9.49
CA ALA A 148 7.04 -11.32 8.75
C ALA A 148 6.95 -12.61 9.58
N MET A 149 5.91 -13.40 9.34
CA MET A 149 5.78 -14.69 9.99
C MET A 149 6.93 -15.64 9.56
N PRO A 150 7.61 -16.33 10.49
CA PRO A 150 8.65 -17.30 10.14
C PRO A 150 8.12 -18.44 9.26
N PRO A 151 8.92 -18.98 8.32
CA PRO A 151 8.46 -19.96 7.33
C PRO A 151 7.74 -21.19 7.91
N GLN A 152 8.18 -21.68 9.06
CA GLN A 152 7.61 -22.86 9.72
C GLN A 152 6.15 -22.65 10.16
N ARG A 153 5.80 -21.42 10.55
CA ARG A 153 4.42 -21.04 10.87
C ARG A 153 3.68 -20.53 9.64
N ALA A 154 4.37 -19.81 8.76
CA ALA A 154 3.77 -19.18 7.59
C ALA A 154 3.28 -20.20 6.55
N LYS A 155 3.96 -21.33 6.36
CA LYS A 155 3.54 -22.37 5.42
C LYS A 155 2.14 -22.93 5.74
N PRO A 156 1.89 -23.55 6.92
CA PRO A 156 0.56 -24.08 7.22
C PRO A 156 -0.50 -22.98 7.31
N PHE A 157 -0.12 -21.76 7.72
CA PHE A 157 -1.03 -20.62 7.74
C PHE A 157 -1.45 -20.22 6.32
N TYR A 158 -0.51 -20.15 5.38
CA TYR A 158 -0.77 -19.85 3.98
C TYR A 158 -1.63 -20.92 3.31
N GLU A 159 -1.34 -22.20 3.57
CA GLU A 159 -2.16 -23.33 3.07
C GLU A 159 -3.61 -23.21 3.57
N SER A 160 -3.82 -22.90 4.85
CA SER A 160 -5.16 -22.63 5.41
C SER A 160 -5.85 -21.44 4.74
N LEU A 161 -5.09 -20.37 4.43
CA LEU A 161 -5.62 -19.22 3.68
C LEU A 161 -6.08 -19.61 2.28
N VAL A 162 -5.27 -20.36 1.52
CA VAL A 162 -5.65 -20.83 0.17
C VAL A 162 -6.92 -21.68 0.24
N ASP A 163 -7.04 -22.57 1.23
CA ASP A 163 -8.24 -23.37 1.43
C ASP A 163 -9.48 -22.54 1.78
N LYS A 164 -9.33 -21.44 2.52
CA LYS A 164 -10.44 -20.48 2.75
C LYS A 164 -10.92 -19.86 1.43
N PHE A 165 -10.02 -19.50 0.53
CA PHE A 165 -10.39 -19.00 -0.80
C PHE A 165 -11.14 -20.06 -1.61
N ARG A 166 -10.61 -21.30 -1.66
CA ARG A 166 -11.25 -22.42 -2.36
C ARG A 166 -12.66 -22.71 -1.86
N LYS A 167 -12.88 -22.64 -0.54
CA LYS A 167 -14.19 -22.82 0.10
C LYS A 167 -15.16 -21.65 -0.14
N SER A 168 -14.63 -20.44 -0.28
CA SER A 168 -15.45 -19.22 -0.39
C SER A 168 -15.86 -18.88 -1.82
N TYR A 169 -15.27 -19.53 -2.83
CA TYR A 169 -15.57 -19.29 -4.23
C TYR A 169 -15.81 -20.58 -5.03
N LYS A 170 -14.86 -21.01 -5.86
CA LYS A 170 -14.85 -22.28 -6.57
C LYS A 170 -13.43 -22.81 -6.54
N SER A 171 -13.25 -24.06 -6.14
CA SER A 171 -11.92 -24.62 -5.89
C SER A 171 -11.03 -24.59 -7.14
N ASP A 172 -11.60 -24.82 -8.31
CA ASP A 172 -10.94 -24.80 -9.62
C ASP A 172 -10.48 -23.40 -10.06
N MET A 173 -11.14 -22.34 -9.59
CA MET A 173 -10.82 -20.94 -9.90
C MET A 173 -9.72 -20.35 -9.01
N ILE A 174 -9.31 -21.07 -7.96
CA ILE A 174 -8.26 -20.63 -7.03
C ILE A 174 -6.99 -21.43 -7.30
N LYS A 175 -5.97 -20.73 -7.76
CA LYS A 175 -4.62 -21.26 -8.00
C LYS A 175 -3.64 -20.69 -6.99
N ASP A 176 -2.56 -21.40 -6.76
CA ASP A 176 -1.46 -20.95 -5.89
C ASP A 176 -0.09 -21.26 -6.51
N GLY A 177 0.93 -20.54 -6.03
CA GLY A 177 2.34 -20.88 -6.28
C GLY A 177 2.87 -21.94 -5.32
N ILE A 178 4.16 -22.24 -5.40
CA ILE A 178 4.83 -23.16 -4.47
C ILE A 178 5.46 -22.38 -3.32
N PHE A 179 4.90 -22.52 -2.12
CA PHE A 179 5.39 -21.82 -0.94
C PHE A 179 6.88 -22.07 -0.69
N GLY A 180 7.65 -21.00 -0.54
CA GLY A 180 9.09 -21.07 -0.22
C GLY A 180 9.99 -21.43 -1.40
N ALA A 181 9.45 -21.71 -2.60
CA ALA A 181 10.24 -21.89 -3.80
C ALA A 181 10.68 -20.54 -4.39
N MET A 182 11.81 -20.56 -5.12
CA MET A 182 12.21 -19.44 -5.97
C MET A 182 11.34 -19.44 -7.22
N MET A 183 10.32 -18.59 -7.22
CA MET A 183 9.33 -18.50 -8.29
C MET A 183 9.65 -17.35 -9.25
N LYS A 184 9.41 -17.55 -10.54
CA LYS A 184 9.18 -16.46 -11.48
C LYS A 184 7.67 -16.28 -11.64
N VAL A 185 7.18 -15.09 -11.35
CA VAL A 185 5.75 -14.76 -11.50
C VAL A 185 5.61 -13.89 -12.75
N ASN A 186 4.99 -14.44 -13.79
CA ASN A 186 4.66 -13.71 -15.01
C ASN A 186 3.26 -13.14 -14.88
N LEU A 187 3.06 -11.90 -15.30
CA LEU A 187 1.73 -11.31 -15.35
C LEU A 187 1.59 -10.32 -16.50
N VAL A 188 0.37 -10.23 -17.01
CA VAL A 188 -0.06 -9.16 -17.91
C VAL A 188 -1.11 -8.36 -17.17
N ASN A 189 -0.72 -7.19 -16.64
CA ASN A 189 -1.65 -6.31 -15.95
C ASN A 189 -2.71 -5.77 -16.91
N ASP A 190 -3.97 -5.85 -16.50
CA ASP A 190 -5.11 -5.29 -17.21
C ASP A 190 -5.51 -3.97 -16.54
N GLY A 191 -5.24 -2.83 -17.21
CA GLY A 191 -5.57 -1.49 -16.74
C GLY A 191 -4.40 -0.49 -16.86
N PRO A 192 -3.34 -0.60 -16.03
CA PRO A 192 -3.19 -1.51 -14.90
C PRO A 192 -4.03 -1.07 -13.68
N VAL A 193 -4.58 -2.05 -12.95
CA VAL A 193 -5.25 -1.83 -11.65
C VAL A 193 -4.48 -2.58 -10.56
N THR A 194 -4.11 -1.88 -9.49
CA THR A 194 -3.39 -2.45 -8.34
C THR A 194 -3.95 -1.89 -7.04
N MET A 195 -4.33 -2.78 -6.12
CA MET A 195 -4.91 -2.44 -4.82
C MET A 195 -4.03 -2.99 -3.71
N GLN A 196 -3.81 -2.18 -2.67
CA GLN A 196 -3.15 -2.62 -1.44
C GLN A 196 -4.22 -2.82 -0.37
N LEU A 197 -4.21 -3.99 0.26
CA LEU A 197 -5.12 -4.35 1.33
C LEU A 197 -4.32 -4.59 2.62
N GLU A 198 -4.88 -4.13 3.73
CA GLU A 198 -4.40 -4.45 5.07
C GLU A 198 -5.59 -4.93 5.90
N SER A 199 -5.42 -6.01 6.68
CA SER A 199 -6.45 -6.44 7.63
C SER A 199 -6.64 -5.42 8.76
N PRO A 200 -7.84 -5.35 9.38
CA PRO A 200 -8.08 -4.45 10.50
C PRO A 200 -7.22 -4.81 11.70
N GLN A 201 -6.73 -3.80 12.41
CA GLN A 201 -6.15 -4.00 13.73
C GLN A 201 -7.29 -4.25 14.75
N PRO A 202 -7.10 -5.14 15.74
CA PRO A 202 -7.98 -5.14 16.90
C PRO A 202 -7.92 -3.76 17.57
N SER A 203 -9.03 -3.04 17.56
CA SER A 203 -9.13 -1.78 18.29
C SER A 203 -8.92 -2.06 19.77
N LYS A 204 -7.96 -1.41 20.42
CA LYS A 204 -7.97 -1.32 21.88
C LYS A 204 -9.29 -0.66 22.27
N SER A 205 -10.21 -1.42 22.86
CA SER A 205 -11.40 -0.87 23.49
C SER A 205 -10.94 0.17 24.53
N LYS A 206 -11.47 1.38 24.43
CA LYS A 206 -11.30 2.41 25.47
C LYS A 206 -11.95 1.92 26.76
N ASN A 207 -11.16 1.31 27.64
CA ASN A 207 -11.52 1.10 29.06
C ASN A 207 -10.63 1.97 29.96
N ASP A 208 -10.37 3.21 29.55
CA ASP A 208 -9.73 4.24 30.39
C ASP A 208 -10.74 5.34 30.73
N ALA A 209 -11.93 4.94 31.18
CA ALA A 209 -12.97 5.84 31.69
C ALA A 209 -13.61 5.23 32.93
N GLU A 210 -12.81 4.98 33.97
CA GLU A 210 -13.25 4.85 35.37
C GLU A 210 -12.01 4.67 36.26
N GLU A 211 -11.17 5.70 36.37
CA GLU A 211 -10.43 5.98 37.61
C GLU A 211 -9.87 7.40 37.57
N LYS A 212 -10.65 8.35 38.08
CA LYS A 212 -10.23 9.52 38.88
C LYS A 212 -11.41 10.39 39.23
#